data_AF-A0A949MAJ2-F1
#
_entry.id   AF-A0A949MAJ2-F1
#
_cell.length_a   1.000
_cell.length_b   1.000
_cell.length_c   1.000
_cell.angle_alpha   90.00
_cell.angle_beta   90.00
_cell.angle_gamma   90.00
#
_symmetry.space_group_name_H-M   'P 1'
#
loop_
_entity.id
_entity.type
_entity.pdbx_description
1 polymer ?
#
loop_
_entity_poly.entity_id
_entity_poly.type
_entity_poly.pdbx_seq_one_letter_code
_entity_poly.pdbx_strand_id
1 'polypeptide(L)'
;GPRRGFPKQINPPHNLPFAVLGAGLLWFGWFGFNGGSAFGATPQAVQAFVTTQVAAATAGLTWSIIEMIRNGKPTALGMITGVVAGLVGITPAAGFVDVKGALIIGFGATIVSYIFVAFVKPAMKYDDSLDVFGVHGMAGIFGSLATGLLALEGVGVNRAGGSIAQLMLQGKAALVTIIYSAVMTFVILKIIDMVIGLRTTEDGEKMGLDLSDHAETAYTVS
;
A
#
# COMPACT_ATOMS: atom_id res chain seq x y z
N GLY A 1 15.49 -12.55 3.00
CA GLY A 1 16.56 -11.93 3.83
C GLY A 1 16.92 -10.57 3.25
N PRO A 2 17.76 -9.76 3.92
CA PRO A 2 18.12 -8.43 3.44
C PRO A 2 18.99 -8.48 2.18
N ARG A 3 18.80 -7.53 1.26
CA ARG A 3 19.66 -7.30 0.10
C ARG A 3 21.08 -6.96 0.54
N ARG A 4 22.04 -7.25 -0.33
CA ARG A 4 23.44 -6.90 -0.11
C ARG A 4 23.57 -5.38 0.09
N GLY A 5 24.32 -4.99 1.11
CA GLY A 5 24.55 -3.59 1.45
C GLY A 5 23.49 -2.96 2.35
N PHE A 6 22.33 -3.59 2.56
CA PHE A 6 21.32 -3.06 3.49
C PHE A 6 21.82 -3.09 4.95
N PRO A 7 21.55 -2.06 5.78
CA PRO A 7 20.88 -0.78 5.45
C PRO A 7 21.84 0.33 5.01
N LYS A 8 23.15 0.06 4.89
CA LYS A 8 24.20 1.07 4.70
C LYS A 8 24.30 1.61 3.27
N GLN A 9 23.90 0.81 2.28
CA GLN A 9 24.01 1.10 0.85
C GLN A 9 22.68 0.78 0.18
N ILE A 10 21.72 1.72 0.29
CA ILE A 10 20.43 1.61 -0.39
C ILE A 10 20.47 2.54 -1.61
N ASN A 11 20.25 1.96 -2.78
CA ASN A 11 20.24 2.72 -4.02
C ASN A 11 18.93 3.53 -4.16
N PRO A 12 19.00 4.75 -4.73
CA PRO A 12 17.79 5.47 -5.11
C PRO A 12 17.03 4.74 -6.24
N PRO A 13 15.75 5.08 -6.47
CA PRO A 13 15.00 4.52 -7.60
C PRO A 13 15.73 4.74 -8.93
N HIS A 14 15.83 3.68 -9.73
CA HIS A 14 16.58 3.72 -11.00
C HIS A 14 15.92 4.64 -12.05
N ASN A 15 14.58 4.74 -12.06
CA ASN A 15 13.82 5.55 -13.02
C ASN A 15 12.54 6.09 -12.35
N LEU A 16 12.63 7.31 -11.81
CA LEU A 16 11.52 7.96 -11.11
C LEU A 16 10.31 8.27 -12.03
N PRO A 17 10.48 8.76 -13.28
CA PRO A 17 9.37 8.89 -14.22
C PRO A 17 8.58 7.58 -14.42
N PHE A 18 9.27 6.44 -14.50
CA PHE A 18 8.61 5.14 -14.65
C PHE A 18 7.81 4.74 -13.40
N ALA A 19 8.30 5.06 -12.21
CA ALA A 19 7.54 4.89 -10.97
C ALA A 19 6.28 5.78 -10.93
N VAL A 20 6.38 7.02 -11.41
CA VAL A 20 5.23 7.93 -11.54
C VAL A 20 4.21 7.40 -12.54
N LEU A 21 4.67 6.87 -13.69
CA LEU A 21 3.80 6.20 -14.66
C LEU A 21 3.07 5.02 -14.02
N GLY A 22 3.80 4.16 -13.30
CA GLY A 22 3.21 3.04 -12.57
C GLY A 22 2.15 3.48 -11.56
N ALA A 23 2.42 4.53 -10.78
CA ALA A 23 1.44 5.10 -9.86
C ALA A 23 0.21 5.67 -10.58
N GLY A 24 0.38 6.32 -11.73
CA GLY A 24 -0.71 6.80 -12.56
C GLY A 24 -1.60 5.66 -13.08
N LEU A 25 -0.99 4.57 -13.54
CA LEU A 25 -1.70 3.36 -13.96
C LEU A 25 -2.43 2.68 -12.80
N LEU A 26 -1.81 2.62 -11.60
CA LEU A 26 -2.45 2.10 -10.40
C LEU A 26 -3.66 2.93 -10.01
N TRP A 27 -3.54 4.26 -10.00
CA TRP A 27 -4.65 5.15 -9.69
C TRP A 27 -5.78 4.98 -10.71
N PHE A 28 -5.46 4.95 -12.00
CA PHE A 28 -6.43 4.66 -13.05
C PHE A 28 -7.10 3.28 -12.88
N GLY A 29 -6.32 2.22 -12.64
CA GLY A 29 -6.87 0.89 -12.40
C GLY A 29 -7.78 0.82 -11.17
N TRP A 30 -7.50 1.64 -10.15
CA TRP A 30 -8.26 1.64 -8.90
C TRP A 30 -9.70 2.14 -9.05
N PHE A 31 -10.01 2.88 -10.13
CA PHE A 31 -11.39 3.19 -10.51
C PHE A 31 -12.23 1.91 -10.67
N GLY A 32 -11.70 0.96 -11.44
CA GLY A 32 -12.34 -0.34 -11.66
C GLY A 32 -12.25 -1.24 -10.43
N PHE A 33 -11.15 -1.18 -9.68
CA PHE A 33 -10.95 -1.98 -8.47
C PHE A 33 -12.03 -1.70 -7.41
N ASN A 34 -12.21 -0.43 -7.02
CA ASN A 34 -13.19 -0.07 -5.99
C ASN A 34 -14.60 0.11 -6.56
N GLY A 35 -14.74 0.80 -7.70
CA GLY A 35 -16.05 1.02 -8.33
C GLY A 35 -16.69 -0.28 -8.82
N GLY A 36 -15.90 -1.16 -9.42
CA GLY A 36 -16.35 -2.46 -9.91
C GLY A 36 -16.71 -3.45 -8.81
N SER A 37 -16.20 -3.27 -7.59
CA SER A 37 -16.56 -4.09 -6.42
C SER A 37 -18.02 -3.92 -5.98
N ALA A 38 -18.77 -2.99 -6.59
CA ALA A 38 -20.22 -2.88 -6.43
C ALA A 38 -21.02 -3.84 -7.34
N PHE A 39 -20.36 -4.58 -8.24
CA PHE A 39 -20.96 -5.57 -9.15
C PHE A 39 -22.08 -5.02 -10.06
N GLY A 40 -22.05 -3.73 -10.36
CA GLY A 40 -22.99 -3.08 -11.27
C GLY A 40 -22.83 -1.57 -11.29
N ALA A 41 -23.44 -0.93 -12.30
CA ALA A 41 -23.51 0.53 -12.40
C ALA A 41 -24.58 1.07 -11.43
N THR A 42 -24.22 1.19 -10.16
CA THR A 42 -25.14 1.56 -9.06
C THR A 42 -24.69 2.86 -8.38
N PRO A 43 -25.56 3.51 -7.58
CA PRO A 43 -25.15 4.63 -6.73
C PRO A 43 -23.98 4.28 -5.80
N GLN A 44 -23.89 3.03 -5.34
CA GLN A 44 -22.77 2.56 -4.53
C GLN A 44 -21.45 2.53 -5.33
N ALA A 45 -21.49 2.15 -6.61
CA ALA A 45 -20.33 2.21 -7.49
C ALA A 45 -19.82 3.64 -7.68
N VAL A 46 -20.74 4.60 -7.85
CA VAL A 46 -20.43 6.03 -7.95
C VAL A 46 -19.82 6.54 -6.64
N GLN A 47 -20.39 6.14 -5.49
CA GLN A 47 -19.83 6.48 -4.19
C GLN A 47 -18.40 5.95 -4.04
N ALA A 48 -18.18 4.66 -4.31
CA ALA A 48 -16.87 4.03 -4.23
C ALA A 48 -15.85 4.71 -5.17
N PHE A 49 -16.27 5.09 -6.37
CA PHE A 49 -15.45 5.86 -7.30
C PHE A 49 -15.02 7.20 -6.68
N VAL A 50 -15.97 7.99 -6.17
CA VAL A 50 -15.70 9.32 -5.61
C VAL A 50 -14.81 9.24 -4.37
N THR A 51 -15.13 8.36 -3.42
CA THR A 51 -14.33 8.22 -2.19
C THR A 51 -12.92 7.77 -2.48
N THR A 52 -12.71 6.92 -3.50
CA THR A 52 -11.38 6.46 -3.92
C THR A 52 -10.51 7.64 -4.36
N GLN A 53 -11.05 8.53 -5.19
CA GLN A 53 -10.33 9.72 -5.65
C GLN A 53 -9.99 10.68 -4.51
N VAL A 54 -10.95 10.93 -3.63
CA VAL A 54 -10.78 11.84 -2.49
C VAL A 54 -9.70 11.32 -1.54
N ALA A 55 -9.74 10.03 -1.21
CA ALA A 55 -8.77 9.43 -0.32
C ALA A 55 -7.36 9.43 -0.94
N ALA A 56 -7.22 9.06 -2.21
CA ALA A 56 -5.94 9.07 -2.94
C ALA A 56 -5.32 10.47 -2.99
N ALA A 57 -6.10 11.49 -3.37
CA ALA A 57 -5.64 12.87 -3.44
C ALA A 57 -5.24 13.41 -2.05
N THR A 58 -6.06 13.12 -1.03
CA THR A 58 -5.78 13.53 0.35
C THR A 58 -4.51 12.90 0.87
N ALA A 59 -4.32 11.62 0.60
CA ALA A 59 -3.19 10.85 1.05
C ALA A 59 -1.87 11.31 0.39
N GLY A 60 -1.89 11.58 -0.92
CA GLY A 60 -0.75 12.15 -1.66
C GLY A 60 -0.37 13.56 -1.18
N LEU A 61 -1.35 14.42 -0.94
CA LEU A 61 -1.12 15.75 -0.36
C LEU A 61 -0.58 15.66 1.06
N THR A 62 -1.15 14.79 1.89
CA THR A 62 -0.71 14.59 3.28
C THR A 62 0.76 14.18 3.32
N TRP A 63 1.18 13.23 2.48
CA TRP A 63 2.58 12.79 2.44
C TRP A 63 3.50 13.94 1.98
N SER A 64 3.08 14.67 0.93
CA SER A 64 3.83 15.82 0.41
C SER A 64 4.00 16.91 1.45
N ILE A 65 2.96 17.19 2.26
CA ILE A 65 3.01 18.16 3.36
C ILE A 65 3.96 17.68 4.47
N ILE A 66 3.90 16.40 4.84
CA ILE A 66 4.82 15.84 5.85
C ILE A 66 6.28 16.00 5.39
N GLU A 67 6.58 15.67 4.13
CA GLU A 67 7.93 15.86 3.59
C GLU A 67 8.32 17.33 3.48
N MET A 68 7.40 18.22 3.13
CA MET A 68 7.65 19.65 3.12
C MET A 68 8.02 20.17 4.52
N ILE A 69 7.32 19.71 5.56
CA ILE A 69 7.59 20.09 6.95
C ILE A 69 8.92 19.50 7.44
N ARG A 70 9.20 18.23 7.16
CA ARG A 70 10.35 17.52 7.73
C ARG A 70 11.64 17.67 6.93
N ASN A 71 11.52 17.70 5.61
CA ASN A 71 12.63 17.66 4.67
C ASN A 71 12.76 18.97 3.85
N GLY A 72 11.86 19.94 4.07
CA GLY A 72 11.86 21.24 3.41
C GLY A 72 11.27 21.26 2.00
N LYS A 73 11.10 20.10 1.34
CA LYS A 73 10.53 19.98 0.00
C LYS A 73 9.75 18.67 -0.16
N PRO A 74 8.59 18.67 -0.85
CA PRO A 74 7.91 17.44 -1.24
C PRO A 74 8.67 16.72 -2.36
N THR A 75 8.63 15.39 -2.38
CA THR A 75 9.21 14.58 -3.45
C THR A 75 8.12 13.90 -4.29
N ALA A 76 8.40 13.64 -5.57
CA ALA A 76 7.47 12.88 -6.42
C ALA A 76 7.29 11.45 -5.91
N LEU A 77 8.36 10.81 -5.41
CA LEU A 77 8.30 9.48 -4.82
C LEU A 77 7.39 9.45 -3.58
N GLY A 78 7.55 10.43 -2.69
CA GLY A 78 6.70 10.57 -1.51
C GLY A 78 5.24 10.79 -1.87
N MET A 79 4.95 11.68 -2.83
CA MET A 79 3.59 11.91 -3.30
C MET A 79 2.94 10.64 -3.83
N ILE A 80 3.59 9.89 -4.73
CA ILE A 80 3.01 8.65 -5.28
C ILE A 80 2.88 7.55 -4.23
N THR A 81 3.79 7.50 -3.25
CA THR A 81 3.68 6.59 -2.10
C THR A 81 2.45 6.91 -1.25
N GLY A 82 2.22 8.21 -0.98
CA GLY A 82 1.03 8.69 -0.30
C GLY A 82 -0.25 8.37 -1.06
N VAL A 83 -0.29 8.59 -2.38
CA VAL A 83 -1.44 8.23 -3.22
C VAL A 83 -1.79 6.75 -3.06
N VAL A 84 -0.80 5.84 -3.15
CA VAL A 84 -1.02 4.40 -2.99
C VAL A 84 -1.50 4.07 -1.57
N ALA A 85 -0.93 4.69 -0.53
CA ALA A 85 -1.40 4.49 0.85
C ALA A 85 -2.89 4.86 1.01
N GLY A 86 -3.33 5.97 0.38
CA GLY A 86 -4.73 6.38 0.37
C GLY A 86 -5.64 5.41 -0.37
N LEU A 87 -5.22 4.96 -1.55
CA LEU A 87 -5.93 3.96 -2.36
C LEU A 87 -6.10 2.63 -1.61
N VAL A 88 -5.04 2.17 -0.94
CA VAL A 88 -5.12 0.97 -0.10
C VAL A 88 -6.03 1.21 1.11
N GLY A 89 -5.85 2.32 1.82
CA GLY A 89 -6.63 2.62 3.02
C GLY A 89 -8.14 2.74 2.75
N ILE A 90 -8.54 3.31 1.62
CA ILE A 90 -9.96 3.47 1.28
C ILE A 90 -10.61 2.20 0.73
N THR A 91 -9.82 1.25 0.21
CA THR A 91 -10.33 0.01 -0.41
C THR A 91 -11.39 -0.72 0.42
N PRO A 92 -11.18 -1.02 1.72
CA PRO A 92 -12.21 -1.70 2.52
C PRO A 92 -13.46 -0.84 2.79
N ALA A 93 -13.38 0.48 2.61
CA ALA A 93 -14.42 1.44 3.00
C ALA A 93 -15.13 2.11 1.80
N ALA A 94 -14.60 1.99 0.59
CA ALA A 94 -14.96 2.84 -0.55
C ALA A 94 -16.47 2.87 -0.81
N GLY A 95 -17.11 1.70 -0.80
CA GLY A 95 -18.56 1.58 -1.00
C GLY A 95 -19.41 1.82 0.25
N PHE A 96 -18.86 2.32 1.35
CA PHE A 96 -19.53 2.39 2.65
C PHE A 96 -19.41 3.75 3.36
N VAL A 97 -18.49 4.63 2.96
CA VAL A 97 -18.26 5.94 3.60
C VAL A 97 -18.61 7.09 2.67
N ASP A 98 -18.85 8.29 3.21
CA ASP A 98 -18.97 9.51 2.42
C ASP A 98 -17.59 10.15 2.14
N VAL A 99 -17.61 11.32 1.49
CA VAL A 99 -16.42 12.13 1.21
C VAL A 99 -15.68 12.51 2.50
N LYS A 100 -16.38 12.80 3.60
CA LYS A 100 -15.74 13.14 4.88
C LYS A 100 -14.98 11.94 5.44
N GLY A 101 -15.59 10.75 5.40
CA GLY A 101 -14.93 9.50 5.76
C GLY A 101 -13.70 9.23 4.88
N ALA A 102 -13.79 9.49 3.58
CA ALA A 102 -12.66 9.33 2.65
C ALA A 102 -11.49 10.28 2.95
N LEU A 103 -11.75 11.53 3.33
CA LEU A 103 -10.72 12.48 3.79
C LEU A 103 -10.00 11.96 5.04
N ILE A 104 -10.77 11.51 6.04
CA ILE A 104 -10.22 10.96 7.29
C ILE A 104 -9.36 9.73 7.02
N ILE A 105 -9.88 8.81 6.17
CA ILE A 105 -9.16 7.58 5.83
C ILE A 105 -7.88 7.88 5.06
N GLY A 106 -7.94 8.72 4.03
CA GLY A 106 -6.75 9.10 3.24
C GLY A 106 -5.67 9.75 4.09
N PHE A 107 -6.05 10.69 4.97
CA PHE A 107 -5.12 11.32 5.90
C PHE A 107 -4.50 10.31 6.87
N GLY A 108 -5.33 9.52 7.57
CA GLY A 108 -4.86 8.58 8.58
C GLY A 108 -4.03 7.42 8.00
N ALA A 109 -4.43 6.88 6.85
CA ALA A 109 -3.69 5.84 6.15
C ALA A 109 -2.28 6.31 5.77
N THR A 110 -2.15 7.55 5.28
CA THR A 110 -0.85 8.16 5.00
C THR A 110 -0.01 8.35 6.26
N ILE A 111 -0.59 8.86 7.35
CA ILE A 111 0.16 9.09 8.60
C ILE A 111 0.72 7.77 9.13
N VAL A 112 -0.11 6.73 9.19
CA VAL A 112 0.31 5.39 9.62
C VAL A 112 1.40 4.85 8.69
N SER A 113 1.20 4.92 7.37
CA SER A 113 2.19 4.42 6.41
C SER A 113 3.52 5.17 6.52
N TYR A 114 3.48 6.50 6.62
CA TYR A 114 4.66 7.33 6.78
C TYR A 114 5.43 6.98 8.06
N ILE A 115 4.75 6.76 9.18
CA ILE A 115 5.38 6.33 10.43
C ILE A 115 6.13 5.01 10.24
N PHE A 116 5.50 4.03 9.59
CA PHE A 116 6.12 2.72 9.39
C PHE A 116 7.30 2.77 8.43
N VAL A 117 7.17 3.50 7.31
CA VAL A 117 8.22 3.63 6.30
C VAL A 117 9.41 4.44 6.82
N ALA A 118 9.15 5.61 7.42
CA ALA A 118 10.20 6.56 7.78
C ALA A 118 10.84 6.30 9.15
N PHE A 119 10.18 5.55 10.05
CA PHE A 119 10.69 5.37 11.42
C PHE A 119 10.75 3.90 11.86
N VAL A 120 9.65 3.14 11.71
CA VAL A 120 9.61 1.76 12.20
C VAL A 120 10.54 0.85 11.40
N LYS A 121 10.50 0.91 10.06
CA LYS A 121 11.37 0.12 9.19
C LYS A 121 12.86 0.38 9.47
N PRO A 122 13.35 1.63 9.48
CA PRO A 122 14.75 1.89 9.83
C PRO A 122 15.14 1.44 11.25
N ALA A 123 14.26 1.59 12.23
CA ALA A 123 14.52 1.19 13.61
C ALA A 123 14.61 -0.35 13.76
N MET A 124 13.71 -1.06 13.10
CA MET A 124 13.61 -2.52 13.15
C MET A 124 14.55 -3.23 12.17
N LYS A 125 15.14 -2.49 11.21
CA LYS A 125 16.14 -2.97 10.24
C LYS A 125 15.66 -4.18 9.42
N TYR A 126 14.37 -4.25 9.11
CA TYR A 126 13.87 -5.21 8.12
C TYR A 126 13.95 -4.60 6.72
N ASP A 127 14.34 -5.42 5.73
CA ASP A 127 14.45 -4.99 4.34
C ASP A 127 13.15 -5.29 3.58
N ASP A 128 12.16 -4.43 3.80
CA ASP A 128 10.99 -4.32 2.93
C ASP A 128 11.32 -3.34 1.80
N SER A 129 11.77 -3.93 0.69
CA SER A 129 12.52 -3.21 -0.34
C SER A 129 11.76 -2.08 -1.01
N LEU A 130 10.44 -2.22 -1.14
CA LEU A 130 9.53 -1.28 -1.79
C LEU A 130 8.46 -0.77 -0.82
N ASP A 131 8.66 -0.93 0.49
CA ASP A 131 7.73 -0.48 1.52
C ASP A 131 6.32 -1.10 1.42
N VAL A 132 6.21 -2.33 0.91
CA VAL A 132 4.92 -3.01 0.70
C VAL A 132 4.19 -3.21 2.03
N PHE A 133 4.88 -3.61 3.10
CA PHE A 133 4.26 -3.76 4.41
C PHE A 133 3.83 -2.41 4.98
N GLY A 134 4.69 -1.39 4.89
CA GLY A 134 4.39 -0.05 5.40
C GLY A 134 3.22 0.61 4.68
N VAL A 135 3.14 0.47 3.36
CA VAL A 135 2.14 1.14 2.52
C VAL A 135 0.89 0.29 2.31
N HIS A 136 1.01 -1.00 2.05
CA HIS A 136 -0.16 -1.86 1.83
C HIS A 136 -0.66 -2.49 3.13
N GLY A 137 0.25 -3.10 3.90
CA GLY A 137 -0.11 -3.77 5.15
C GLY A 137 -0.72 -2.80 6.15
N MET A 138 0.01 -1.73 6.49
CA MET A 138 -0.43 -0.83 7.56
C MET A 138 -1.55 0.12 7.14
N ALA A 139 -1.55 0.65 5.92
CA ALA A 139 -2.70 1.41 5.41
C ALA A 139 -3.96 0.55 5.34
N GLY A 140 -3.84 -0.71 4.89
CA GLY A 140 -4.97 -1.64 4.78
C GLY A 140 -5.56 -1.99 6.15
N ILE A 141 -4.71 -2.21 7.16
CA ILE A 141 -5.14 -2.40 8.55
C ILE A 141 -5.88 -1.15 9.05
N PHE A 142 -5.28 0.04 8.89
CA PHE A 142 -5.92 1.29 9.30
C PHE A 142 -7.28 1.48 8.62
N GLY A 143 -7.34 1.30 7.30
CA GLY A 143 -8.55 1.40 6.50
C GLY A 143 -9.65 0.44 6.94
N SER A 144 -9.28 -0.82 7.22
CA SER A 144 -10.22 -1.85 7.67
C SER A 144 -10.84 -1.49 9.02
N LEU A 145 -10.04 -0.98 9.96
CA LEU A 145 -10.50 -0.52 11.27
C LEU A 145 -11.35 0.75 11.13
N ALA A 146 -10.90 1.73 10.34
CA ALA A 146 -11.62 2.97 10.09
C ALA A 146 -12.98 2.71 9.43
N THR A 147 -13.08 1.71 8.55
CA THR A 147 -14.36 1.24 7.99
C THR A 147 -15.34 0.85 9.09
N GLY A 148 -14.86 0.18 10.14
CA GLY A 148 -15.72 -0.25 11.24
C GLY A 148 -16.31 0.88 12.07
N LEU A 149 -15.73 2.09 11.98
CA LEU A 149 -16.20 3.29 12.68
C LEU A 149 -16.94 4.26 11.77
N LEU A 150 -16.54 4.37 10.50
CA LEU A 150 -16.99 5.42 9.59
C LEU A 150 -18.05 4.96 8.58
N ALA A 151 -18.32 3.66 8.50
CA ALA A 151 -19.33 3.15 7.58
C ALA A 151 -20.71 3.76 7.87
N LEU A 152 -21.41 4.14 6.82
CA LEU A 152 -22.75 4.70 6.91
C LEU A 152 -23.79 3.59 7.02
N GLU A 153 -24.83 3.84 7.82
CA GLU A 153 -25.97 2.95 7.92
C GLU A 153 -26.77 2.95 6.61
N GLY A 154 -27.22 1.77 6.16
CA GLY A 154 -28.06 1.63 4.99
C GLY A 154 -27.33 1.68 3.64
N VAL A 155 -26.00 1.82 3.63
CA VAL A 155 -25.21 1.85 2.39
C VAL A 155 -24.75 0.44 1.99
N GLY A 156 -25.07 0.04 0.76
CA GLY A 156 -24.71 -1.27 0.23
C GLY A 156 -25.31 -2.41 1.06
N VAL A 157 -24.46 -3.36 1.47
CA VAL A 157 -24.86 -4.46 2.37
C VAL A 157 -24.87 -4.06 3.85
N ASN A 158 -24.36 -2.88 4.19
CA ASN A 158 -24.28 -2.44 5.59
C ASN A 158 -25.64 -1.98 6.11
N ARG A 159 -26.13 -2.66 7.15
CA ARG A 159 -27.40 -2.33 7.82
C ARG A 159 -27.24 -1.69 9.19
N ALA A 160 -26.03 -1.67 9.74
CA ALA A 160 -25.78 -1.25 11.13
C ALA A 160 -24.96 0.04 11.25
N GLY A 161 -24.31 0.49 10.18
CA GLY A 161 -23.38 1.61 10.25
C GLY A 161 -22.10 1.27 11.03
N GLY A 162 -21.28 2.30 11.25
CA GLY A 162 -20.07 2.23 12.06
C GLY A 162 -20.42 2.17 13.55
N SER A 163 -19.74 1.30 14.28
CA SER A 163 -19.95 1.13 15.73
C SER A 163 -18.73 0.47 16.37
N ILE A 164 -18.66 0.49 17.70
CA ILE A 164 -17.61 -0.25 18.43
C ILE A 164 -17.71 -1.75 18.14
N ALA A 165 -18.92 -2.30 18.05
CA ALA A 165 -19.12 -3.70 17.69
C ALA A 165 -18.55 -3.98 16.30
N GLN A 166 -18.78 -3.09 15.33
CA GLN A 166 -18.27 -3.29 13.98
C GLN A 166 -16.76 -3.06 13.88
N LEU A 167 -16.19 -2.10 14.61
CA LEU A 167 -14.74 -1.96 14.78
C LEU A 167 -14.11 -3.26 15.31
N MET A 168 -14.72 -3.91 16.31
CA MET A 168 -14.21 -5.18 16.84
C MET A 168 -14.28 -6.31 15.81
N LEU A 169 -15.34 -6.37 15.01
CA LEU A 169 -15.46 -7.35 13.92
C LEU A 169 -14.40 -7.13 12.84
N GLN A 170 -14.21 -5.88 12.40
CA GLN A 170 -13.15 -5.52 11.45
C GLN A 170 -11.75 -5.83 12.02
N GLY A 171 -11.53 -5.57 13.31
CA GLY A 171 -10.28 -5.90 13.99
C GLY A 171 -10.02 -7.41 14.07
N LYS A 172 -11.05 -8.22 14.34
CA LYS A 172 -10.96 -9.69 14.28
C LYS A 172 -10.63 -10.16 12.87
N ALA A 173 -11.31 -9.62 11.86
CA ALA A 173 -11.05 -9.96 10.46
C ALA A 173 -9.61 -9.64 10.07
N ALA A 174 -9.12 -8.43 10.40
CA ALA A 174 -7.74 -8.02 10.16
C ALA A 174 -6.73 -8.94 10.89
N LEU A 175 -6.97 -9.28 12.15
CA LEU A 175 -6.09 -10.17 12.90
C LEU A 175 -6.01 -11.57 12.26
N VAL A 176 -7.15 -12.14 11.87
CA VAL A 176 -7.21 -13.46 11.22
C VAL A 176 -6.45 -13.42 9.89
N THR A 177 -6.65 -12.39 9.06
CA THR A 177 -5.95 -12.29 7.77
C THR A 177 -4.45 -12.06 7.93
N ILE A 178 -4.02 -11.29 8.94
CA ILE A 178 -2.59 -11.10 9.27
C ILE A 178 -1.97 -12.44 9.66
N ILE A 179 -2.58 -13.17 10.59
CA ILE A 179 -2.04 -14.46 11.06
C ILE A 179 -1.97 -15.45 9.90
N TYR A 180 -3.06 -15.60 9.14
CA TYR A 180 -3.10 -16.50 8.00
C TYR A 180 -2.05 -16.16 6.94
N SER A 181 -1.99 -14.89 6.53
CA SER A 181 -1.02 -14.42 5.53
C SER A 181 0.42 -14.63 5.99
N ALA A 182 0.76 -14.28 7.23
CA ALA A 182 2.10 -14.45 7.77
C ALA A 182 2.51 -15.92 7.85
N VAL A 183 1.65 -16.78 8.41
CA VAL A 183 1.95 -18.21 8.59
C VAL A 183 2.04 -18.91 7.25
N MET A 184 1.04 -18.74 6.38
CA MET A 184 1.01 -19.45 5.09
C MET A 184 2.13 -18.98 4.17
N THR A 185 2.38 -17.67 4.10
CA THR A 185 3.50 -17.13 3.30
C THR A 185 4.83 -17.66 3.83
N PHE A 186 5.03 -17.69 5.15
CA PHE A 186 6.25 -18.25 5.73
C PHE A 186 6.45 -19.73 5.36
N VAL A 187 5.40 -20.56 5.50
CA VAL A 187 5.46 -21.99 5.17
C VAL A 187 5.76 -22.18 3.68
N ILE A 188 5.05 -21.49 2.80
CA ILE A 188 5.22 -21.60 1.34
C ILE A 188 6.64 -21.18 0.95
N LEU A 189 7.10 -20.02 1.41
CA LEU A 189 8.44 -19.54 1.10
C LEU A 189 9.52 -20.48 1.65
N LYS A 190 9.33 -21.06 2.84
CA LYS A 190 10.29 -22.04 3.37
C LYS A 190 10.35 -23.32 2.56
N ILE A 191 9.21 -23.82 2.10
CA ILE A 191 9.18 -25.00 1.23
C ILE A 191 9.90 -24.70 -0.08
N ILE A 192 9.63 -23.56 -0.72
CA ILE A 192 10.29 -23.18 -1.98
C ILE A 192 11.80 -23.02 -1.76
N ASP A 193 12.22 -22.38 -0.67
CA ASP A 193 13.64 -22.18 -0.34
C ASP A 193 14.39 -23.50 -0.13
N MET A 194 13.72 -24.51 0.45
CA MET A 194 14.32 -25.84 0.66
C MET A 194 14.41 -26.67 -0.63
N VAL A 195 13.48 -26.49 -1.58
CA VAL A 195 13.39 -27.33 -2.78
C VAL A 195 14.11 -26.72 -3.98
N ILE A 196 13.97 -25.40 -4.17
CA ILE A 196 14.45 -24.66 -5.35
C ILE A 196 15.47 -23.60 -4.96
N GLY A 197 15.34 -23.02 -3.76
CA GLY A 197 16.06 -21.81 -3.35
C GLY A 197 15.33 -20.55 -3.82
N LEU A 198 15.10 -19.60 -2.91
CA LEU A 198 14.38 -18.36 -3.24
C LEU A 198 15.28 -17.20 -3.69
N ARG A 199 16.52 -17.17 -3.21
CA ARG A 199 17.44 -16.05 -3.44
C ARG A 199 18.42 -16.42 -4.55
N THR A 200 18.71 -15.44 -5.42
CA THR A 200 19.83 -15.56 -6.36
C THR A 200 21.17 -15.73 -5.62
N THR A 201 22.19 -16.15 -6.36
CA THR A 201 23.56 -16.26 -5.84
C THR A 201 24.16 -14.88 -5.55
N GLU A 202 25.19 -14.81 -4.70
CA GLU A 202 25.86 -13.53 -4.43
C GLU A 202 26.46 -12.89 -5.69
N ASP A 203 26.95 -13.70 -6.63
CA ASP A 203 27.51 -13.21 -7.88
C ASP A 203 26.42 -12.77 -8.85
N GLY A 204 25.28 -13.45 -8.89
CA GLY A 204 24.09 -12.99 -9.60
C GLY A 204 23.57 -11.64 -9.07
N GLU A 205 23.50 -11.48 -7.75
CA GLU A 205 23.11 -10.21 -7.12
C GLU A 205 24.12 -9.08 -7.41
N LYS A 206 25.43 -9.38 -7.49
CA LYS A 206 26.46 -8.39 -7.88
C LYS A 206 26.36 -8.00 -9.35
N MET A 207 26.09 -8.95 -10.23
CA MET A 207 25.99 -8.73 -11.68
C MET A 207 24.68 -8.00 -12.05
N GLY A 208 23.62 -8.19 -11.27
CA GLY A 208 22.27 -7.70 -11.55
C GLY A 208 21.39 -8.80 -12.14
N LEU A 209 20.10 -8.81 -11.76
CA LEU A 209 19.15 -9.84 -12.17
C LEU A 209 18.87 -9.81 -13.68
N ASP A 210 18.89 -8.63 -14.31
CA ASP A 210 18.73 -8.48 -15.76
C ASP A 210 19.75 -9.34 -16.52
N LEU A 211 21.02 -9.32 -16.11
CA LEU A 211 22.08 -10.09 -16.77
C LEU A 211 22.12 -11.55 -16.28
N SER A 212 21.97 -11.79 -14.97
CA SER A 212 22.13 -13.13 -14.39
C SER A 212 20.98 -14.07 -14.71
N ASP A 213 19.75 -13.56 -14.70
CA ASP A 213 18.55 -14.38 -14.87
C ASP A 213 17.91 -14.20 -16.26
N HIS A 214 18.17 -13.07 -16.94
CA HIS A 214 17.54 -12.75 -18.24
C HIS A 214 18.52 -12.57 -19.40
N ALA A 215 19.83 -12.49 -19.15
CA ALA A 215 20.86 -12.21 -20.16
C ALA A 215 20.59 -10.92 -20.98
N GLU A 216 19.92 -9.94 -20.36
CA GLU A 216 19.53 -8.68 -20.98
C GLU A 216 20.08 -7.47 -20.20
N THR A 217 20.08 -6.31 -20.84
CA THR A 217 20.37 -5.02 -20.19
C THR A 217 19.18 -4.09 -20.36
N ALA A 218 18.63 -3.56 -19.27
CA ALA A 218 17.47 -2.68 -19.31
C ALA A 218 17.68 -1.42 -20.19
N TYR A 219 18.90 -0.90 -20.24
CA TYR A 219 19.26 0.26 -21.04
C TYR A 219 20.59 0.02 -21.75
N THR A 220 20.62 0.24 -23.06
CA THR A 220 21.86 0.27 -23.84
C THR A 220 22.34 1.72 -23.86
N VAL A 221 23.46 1.99 -23.19
CA VAL A 221 24.07 3.33 -23.26
C VAL A 221 24.83 3.42 -24.57
N SER A 222 24.39 4.31 -25.47
CA SER A 222 25.16 4.71 -26.66
C SER A 222 26.22 5.74 -26.30
#